data_AF-A0A382FVL8-F1
#
_entry.id   AF-A0A382FVL8-F1
#
_cell.length_a   1.000
_cell.length_b   1.000
_cell.length_c   1.000
_cell.angle_alpha   90.00
_cell.angle_beta   90.00
_cell.angle_gamma   90.00
#
_symmetry.space_group_name_H-M   'P 1'
#
loop_
_entity.id
_entity.type
_entity.pdbx_description
1 polymer ?
#
loop_
_entity_poly.entity_id
_entity_poly.type
_entity_poly.pdbx_seq_one_letter_code
_entity_poly.pdbx_strand_id
1 'polypeptide(L)'
;MLKSILTRFALTVTIIIPALSFGQDTLVVEWSQTPGHFESTIMGDTTSTGAQAHSVYVLEANKVYLQLSELNLYTSCSIVGAEPGDGEHPATIQPLPGDDGASQYTGWPNASIKTYGDNQTYAFHNLLFNGVFADQSGTLFGVLCTYGSGNSITVDHVTSVHNQVITYFCFGQHENWVLTNNTAVQYTCYPAGMFFGGFWWGGGGGWTGTVDNLEIRNNTIEGAHGQAFVIYDNGTVT
;
A
#
# COMPACT_ATOMS: atom_id res chain seq x y z
N MET A 1 -54.58 -2.38 4.00
CA MET A 1 -53.33 -2.96 4.52
C MET A 1 -52.21 -1.97 4.27
N LEU A 2 -52.25 -0.88 5.04
CA LEU A 2 -51.37 0.26 4.98
C LEU A 2 -50.63 0.26 6.33
N LYS A 3 -49.50 -0.44 6.41
CA LYS A 3 -48.52 -0.44 7.54
C LYS A 3 -47.46 -1.51 7.26
N SER A 4 -46.19 -1.13 7.37
CA SER A 4 -44.98 -1.97 7.19
C SER A 4 -44.77 -2.38 5.72
N ILE A 5 -43.92 -1.71 4.93
CA ILE A 5 -42.46 -1.78 5.01
C ILE A 5 -41.89 -0.42 4.58
N LEU A 6 -41.64 0.43 5.57
CA LEU A 6 -40.92 1.70 5.46
C LEU A 6 -39.47 1.52 5.95
N THR A 7 -38.93 0.31 5.86
CA THR A 7 -37.67 -0.06 6.50
C THR A 7 -36.84 -0.90 5.54
N ARG A 8 -36.15 -0.19 4.64
CA ARG A 8 -34.88 -0.55 4.00
C ARG A 8 -34.55 0.60 3.04
N PHE A 9 -34.24 1.76 3.65
CA PHE A 9 -33.27 2.66 3.07
C PHE A 9 -31.99 1.82 2.92
N ALA A 10 -31.79 1.22 1.75
CA ALA A 10 -30.44 0.88 1.31
C ALA A 10 -29.80 2.24 1.06
N LEU A 11 -29.23 2.81 2.13
CA LEU A 11 -28.19 3.80 2.02
C LEU A 11 -27.01 3.06 1.39
N THR A 12 -27.08 2.83 0.08
CA THR A 12 -25.90 2.48 -0.70
C THR A 12 -25.06 3.74 -0.65
N VAL A 13 -24.18 3.82 0.35
CA VAL A 13 -23.06 4.75 0.37
C VAL A 13 -22.26 4.37 -0.87
N THR A 14 -22.59 5.01 -1.99
CA THR A 14 -21.74 4.99 -3.17
C THR A 14 -20.61 5.91 -2.77
N ILE A 15 -19.60 5.35 -2.10
CA ILE A 15 -18.35 6.07 -1.88
C ILE A 15 -17.86 6.43 -3.27
N ILE A 16 -17.82 7.74 -3.52
CA ILE A 16 -17.15 8.30 -4.68
C ILE A 16 -15.70 7.88 -4.48
N ILE A 17 -15.29 6.78 -5.13
CA ILE A 17 -13.87 6.60 -5.47
C ILE A 17 -13.52 7.91 -6.15
N PRO A 18 -12.53 8.69 -5.65
CA PRO A 18 -12.08 9.84 -6.40
C PRO A 18 -11.73 9.32 -7.78
N ALA A 19 -12.52 9.70 -8.79
CA ALA A 19 -12.13 9.44 -10.16
C ALA A 19 -10.73 10.02 -10.26
N LEU A 20 -9.72 9.16 -10.47
CA LEU A 20 -8.34 9.59 -10.65
C LEU A 20 -8.34 10.48 -11.90
N SER A 21 -8.53 11.78 -11.70
CA SER A 21 -8.54 12.75 -12.79
C SER A 21 -7.08 13.00 -13.12
N PHE A 22 -6.59 12.36 -14.19
CA PHE A 22 -5.26 12.62 -14.74
C PHE A 22 -5.23 14.04 -15.32
N GLY A 23 -4.96 15.01 -14.44
CA GLY A 23 -4.83 16.43 -14.73
C GLY A 23 -3.37 16.88 -14.71
N GLN A 24 -3.19 18.21 -14.82
CA GLN A 24 -1.94 18.98 -14.95
C GLN A 24 -0.91 18.82 -13.81
N ASP A 25 -1.05 17.80 -12.97
CA ASP A 25 -0.28 17.52 -11.77
C ASP A 25 0.12 16.03 -11.68
N THR A 26 0.50 15.48 -12.84
CA THR A 26 0.91 14.09 -13.02
C THR A 26 2.35 14.03 -13.54
N LEU A 27 3.19 13.23 -12.90
CA LEU A 27 4.52 12.87 -13.37
C LEU A 27 4.52 11.42 -13.86
N VAL A 28 4.93 11.19 -15.11
CA VAL A 28 5.30 9.84 -15.56
C VAL A 28 6.70 9.54 -15.06
N VAL A 29 6.85 8.47 -14.30
CA VAL A 29 8.15 7.98 -13.82
C VAL A 29 8.70 7.03 -14.87
N GLU A 30 9.43 7.61 -15.82
CA GLU A 30 10.10 6.88 -16.90
C GLU A 30 10.90 5.69 -16.35
N TRP A 31 10.73 4.54 -16.96
CA TRP A 31 11.44 3.34 -16.56
C TRP A 31 12.93 3.46 -16.88
N SER A 32 13.74 3.02 -15.94
CA SER A 32 15.19 2.99 -16.07
C SER A 32 15.72 1.62 -15.65
N GLN A 33 16.79 1.19 -16.31
CA GLN A 33 17.56 0.01 -15.89
C GLN A 33 18.36 0.25 -14.62
N THR A 34 18.54 1.51 -14.20
CA THR A 34 19.24 1.85 -12.98
C THR A 34 18.40 1.45 -11.77
N PRO A 35 18.86 0.51 -10.91
CA PRO A 35 18.15 0.18 -9.68
C PRO A 35 18.02 1.40 -8.78
N GLY A 36 16.90 1.50 -8.07
CA GLY A 36 16.60 2.61 -7.19
C GLY A 36 16.05 3.87 -7.88
N HIS A 37 15.86 3.84 -9.21
CA HIS A 37 15.48 5.02 -9.97
C HIS A 37 14.07 5.54 -9.64
N PHE A 38 13.09 4.66 -9.41
CA PHE A 38 11.72 5.14 -9.19
C PHE A 38 11.56 5.78 -7.82
N GLU A 39 12.09 5.18 -6.75
CA GLU A 39 11.94 5.73 -5.42
C GLU A 39 12.77 7.00 -5.25
N SER A 40 13.95 7.09 -5.88
CA SER A 40 14.75 8.32 -5.87
C SER A 40 14.11 9.44 -6.70
N THR A 41 13.48 9.11 -7.83
CA THR A 41 12.71 10.08 -8.63
C THR A 41 11.56 10.66 -7.83
N ILE A 42 10.74 9.80 -7.20
CA ILE A 42 9.58 10.26 -6.43
C ILE A 42 10.01 11.01 -5.15
N MET A 43 10.97 10.47 -4.38
CA MET A 43 11.44 11.14 -3.15
C MET A 43 12.20 12.44 -3.44
N GLY A 44 12.82 12.56 -4.61
CA GLY A 44 13.49 13.78 -5.05
C GLY A 44 12.54 14.84 -5.61
N ASP A 45 11.34 14.44 -6.05
CA ASP A 45 10.33 15.32 -6.64
C ASP A 45 9.53 16.06 -5.56
N THR A 46 10.17 17.04 -4.94
CA THR A 46 9.59 17.84 -3.86
C THR A 46 9.66 19.34 -4.14
N THR A 47 8.67 20.05 -3.61
CA THR A 47 8.64 21.51 -3.52
C THR A 47 9.65 22.02 -2.49
N SER A 48 9.87 23.33 -2.46
CA SER A 48 10.75 23.96 -1.45
C SER A 48 10.29 23.77 0.00
N THR A 49 9.04 23.38 0.23
CA THR A 49 8.50 23.06 1.56
C THR A 49 8.58 21.56 1.90
N GLY A 50 9.14 20.74 1.01
CA GLY A 50 9.26 19.30 1.19
C GLY A 50 7.98 18.50 0.89
N ALA A 51 6.94 19.15 0.36
CA ALA A 51 5.76 18.43 -0.15
C ALA A 51 6.07 17.85 -1.54
N GLN A 52 5.45 16.72 -1.90
CA GLN A 52 5.53 16.15 -3.24
C GLN A 52 5.12 17.19 -4.27
N ALA A 53 5.93 17.34 -5.32
CA ALA A 53 5.69 18.34 -6.35
C ALA A 53 4.56 17.94 -7.31
N HIS A 54 4.25 16.64 -7.37
CA HIS A 54 3.14 16.11 -8.15
C HIS A 54 2.15 15.31 -7.29
N SER A 55 0.86 15.43 -7.61
CA SER A 55 -0.20 14.66 -6.94
C SER A 55 -0.28 13.20 -7.41
N VAL A 56 0.16 12.90 -8.63
CA VAL A 56 0.08 11.55 -9.21
C VAL A 56 1.41 11.17 -9.88
N TYR A 57 1.96 10.03 -9.49
CA TYR A 57 3.13 9.41 -10.10
C TYR A 57 2.68 8.16 -10.87
N VAL A 58 2.87 8.16 -12.18
CA VAL A 58 2.47 7.06 -13.06
C VAL A 58 3.69 6.21 -13.43
N LEU A 59 3.66 4.93 -13.08
CA LEU A 59 4.63 3.94 -13.50
C LEU A 59 4.18 3.29 -14.81
N GLU A 60 5.09 3.06 -15.74
CA GLU A 60 4.80 2.40 -17.00
C GLU A 60 4.38 0.94 -16.79
N ALA A 61 3.34 0.51 -17.51
CA ALA A 61 2.92 -0.89 -17.52
C ALA A 61 3.99 -1.79 -18.13
N ASN A 62 3.94 -3.08 -17.82
CA ASN A 62 4.84 -4.09 -18.38
C ASN A 62 6.33 -3.86 -18.08
N LYS A 63 6.64 -3.09 -17.03
CA LYS A 63 8.00 -2.82 -16.56
C LYS A 63 8.24 -3.42 -15.18
N VAL A 64 9.52 -3.72 -14.91
CA VAL A 64 10.00 -4.12 -13.59
C VAL A 64 10.92 -3.02 -13.06
N TYR A 65 10.48 -2.35 -12.01
CA TYR A 65 11.21 -1.33 -11.27
C TYR A 65 11.96 -2.01 -10.11
N LEU A 66 13.30 -2.07 -10.25
CA LEU A 66 14.16 -2.61 -9.21
C LEU A 66 14.33 -1.56 -8.10
N GLN A 67 13.81 -1.87 -6.92
CA GLN A 67 13.82 -1.02 -5.74
C GLN A 67 15.02 -1.36 -4.85
N LEU A 68 15.83 -0.37 -4.48
CA LEU A 68 16.94 -0.55 -3.55
C LEU A 68 16.55 -0.23 -2.11
N SER A 69 15.68 0.77 -1.91
CA SER A 69 15.26 1.24 -0.57
C SER A 69 13.76 1.52 -0.51
N GLU A 70 13.20 1.60 0.69
CA GLU A 70 11.79 2.00 0.85
C GLU A 70 11.47 3.34 0.18
N LEU A 71 10.30 3.43 -0.45
CA LEU A 71 9.74 4.69 -0.90
C LEU A 71 9.06 5.37 0.29
N ASN A 72 9.67 6.44 0.80
CA ASN A 72 9.11 7.25 1.88
C ASN A 72 8.28 8.41 1.32
N LEU A 73 7.01 8.50 1.70
CA LEU A 73 6.08 9.55 1.28
C LEU A 73 5.63 10.36 2.50
N TYR A 74 5.83 11.67 2.46
CA TYR A 74 5.54 12.57 3.59
C TYR A 74 4.30 13.44 3.40
N THR A 75 3.82 13.53 2.16
CA THR A 75 2.66 14.36 1.80
C THR A 75 1.81 13.67 0.73
N SER A 76 0.55 14.10 0.67
CA SER A 76 -0.50 13.51 -0.17
C SER A 76 -0.06 13.32 -1.62
N CYS A 77 -0.16 12.08 -2.12
CA CYS A 77 0.11 11.73 -3.51
C CYS A 77 -0.45 10.34 -3.85
N SER A 78 -0.48 10.02 -5.14
CA SER A 78 -0.89 8.71 -5.65
C SER A 78 0.24 8.06 -6.43
N ILE A 79 0.45 6.75 -6.24
CA ILE A 79 1.34 5.93 -7.07
C ILE A 79 0.47 4.99 -7.89
N VAL A 80 0.53 5.11 -9.21
CA VAL A 80 -0.40 4.43 -10.12
C VAL A 80 0.40 3.71 -11.20
N GLY A 81 0.11 2.44 -11.47
CA GLY A 81 0.59 1.79 -12.70
C GLY A 81 -0.32 2.15 -13.88
N ALA A 82 0.26 2.45 -15.02
CA ALA A 82 -0.46 2.62 -16.27
C ALA A 82 -1.22 1.32 -16.63
N GLU A 83 -2.31 1.47 -17.37
CA GLU A 83 -3.13 0.33 -17.82
C GLU A 83 -2.29 -0.62 -18.70
N PRO A 84 -2.17 -1.91 -18.33
CA PRO A 84 -1.47 -2.89 -19.16
C PRO A 84 -2.26 -3.18 -20.45
N GLY A 85 -1.54 -3.32 -21.56
CA GLY A 85 -2.10 -3.86 -22.79
C GLY A 85 -2.39 -5.36 -22.72
N ASP A 86 -2.95 -5.91 -23.80
CA ASP A 86 -3.25 -7.34 -23.90
C ASP A 86 -1.98 -8.20 -23.70
N GLY A 87 -2.00 -9.05 -22.66
CA GLY A 87 -0.89 -9.93 -22.31
C GLY A 87 0.25 -9.25 -21.54
N GLU A 88 0.12 -7.96 -21.23
CA GLU A 88 1.02 -7.25 -20.35
C GLU A 88 0.61 -7.38 -18.88
N HIS A 89 1.52 -6.99 -17.98
CA HIS A 89 1.27 -6.98 -16.54
C HIS A 89 1.32 -5.55 -15.99
N PRO A 90 0.70 -5.27 -14.83
CA PRO A 90 0.87 -4.00 -14.13
C PRO A 90 2.35 -3.68 -13.86
N ALA A 91 2.66 -2.41 -13.63
CA ALA A 91 4.01 -2.00 -13.23
C ALA A 91 4.47 -2.82 -12.00
N THR A 92 5.57 -3.55 -12.15
CA THR A 92 6.11 -4.42 -11.10
C THR A 92 7.16 -3.68 -10.31
N ILE A 93 7.01 -3.63 -8.99
CA ILE A 93 8.02 -3.15 -8.05
C ILE A 93 8.64 -4.39 -7.39
N GLN A 94 9.95 -4.53 -7.50
CA GLN A 94 10.68 -5.68 -6.97
C GLN A 94 11.95 -5.22 -6.23
N PRO A 95 12.18 -5.68 -4.99
CA PRO A 95 13.37 -5.31 -4.23
C PRO A 95 14.64 -5.89 -4.86
N LEU A 96 15.75 -5.19 -4.67
CA LEU A 96 17.10 -5.60 -5.03
C LEU A 96 18.00 -5.32 -3.82
N PRO A 97 18.92 -6.23 -3.45
CA PRO A 97 19.89 -5.91 -2.41
C PRO A 97 20.89 -4.87 -2.93
N GLY A 98 21.60 -4.23 -2.01
CA GLY A 98 22.73 -3.38 -2.36
C GLY A 98 23.87 -4.19 -2.97
N ASP A 99 24.90 -3.48 -3.42
CA ASP A 99 26.08 -4.08 -4.06
C ASP A 99 26.84 -5.06 -3.15
N ASP A 100 26.67 -4.96 -1.83
CA ASP A 100 27.23 -5.86 -0.82
C ASP A 100 26.37 -7.12 -0.57
N GLY A 101 25.24 -7.26 -1.28
CA GLY A 101 24.26 -8.33 -1.10
C GLY A 101 23.34 -8.13 0.12
N ALA A 102 23.47 -7.03 0.85
CA ALA A 102 22.61 -6.74 1.99
C ALA A 102 21.37 -5.94 1.58
N SER A 103 20.26 -6.18 2.26
CA SER A 103 19.07 -5.34 2.14
C SER A 103 19.40 -3.91 2.57
N GLN A 104 19.08 -2.92 1.72
CA GLN A 104 19.24 -1.51 2.05
C GLN A 104 17.94 -0.91 2.62
N TYR A 105 16.91 -1.74 2.84
CA TYR A 105 15.67 -1.31 3.46
C TYR A 105 15.89 -1.13 4.95
N THR A 106 15.53 0.04 5.46
CA THR A 106 15.81 0.43 6.84
C THR A 106 14.56 0.52 7.67
N GLY A 107 14.71 0.33 8.99
CA GLY A 107 13.63 0.49 9.96
C GLY A 107 12.57 -0.61 9.90
N TRP A 108 12.20 -1.13 11.06
CA TRP A 108 11.18 -2.16 11.13
C TRP A 108 9.75 -1.59 11.02
N PRO A 109 8.85 -2.21 10.24
CA PRO A 109 9.11 -3.32 9.30
C PRO A 109 9.72 -2.85 7.96
N ASN A 110 10.49 -3.74 7.32
CA ASN A 110 11.11 -3.50 6.01
C ASN A 110 10.06 -3.69 4.90
N ALA A 111 9.24 -2.66 4.66
CA ALA A 111 8.22 -2.63 3.62
C ALA A 111 8.66 -1.84 2.38
N SER A 112 8.03 -2.10 1.24
CA SER A 112 8.31 -1.39 -0.02
C SER A 112 8.00 0.11 0.07
N ILE A 113 6.91 0.49 0.73
CA ILE A 113 6.45 1.87 0.85
C ILE A 113 6.16 2.19 2.31
N LYS A 114 6.54 3.41 2.72
CA LYS A 114 6.20 3.97 4.03
C LYS A 114 5.58 5.35 3.86
N THR A 115 4.42 5.58 4.47
CA THR A 115 3.74 6.88 4.46
C THR A 115 3.83 7.56 5.83
N TYR A 116 3.92 8.88 5.81
CA TYR A 116 4.05 9.73 7.00
C TYR A 116 3.14 10.96 6.91
N GLY A 117 3.30 11.88 7.85
CA GLY A 117 2.57 13.14 7.88
C GLY A 117 1.18 12.99 8.50
N ASP A 118 0.52 14.12 8.69
CA ASP A 118 -0.80 14.19 9.32
C ASP A 118 -1.84 14.72 8.33
N ASN A 119 -3.03 14.16 8.37
CA ASN A 119 -4.18 14.51 7.51
C ASN A 119 -3.86 14.47 6.01
N GLN A 120 -3.06 13.49 5.59
CA GLN A 120 -2.67 13.27 4.20
C GLN A 120 -3.57 12.25 3.50
N THR A 121 -3.59 12.29 2.18
CA THR A 121 -4.29 11.30 1.33
C THR A 121 -3.30 10.59 0.43
N TYR A 122 -3.24 9.26 0.56
CA TYR A 122 -2.38 8.39 -0.23
C TYR A 122 -3.21 7.39 -1.03
N ALA A 123 -2.88 7.21 -2.30
CA ALA A 123 -3.52 6.21 -3.14
C ALA A 123 -2.49 5.34 -3.90
N PHE A 124 -2.77 4.04 -4.00
CA PHE A 124 -1.96 3.08 -4.70
C PHE A 124 -2.84 2.27 -5.64
N HIS A 125 -2.58 2.31 -6.95
CA HIS A 125 -3.49 1.72 -7.93
C HIS A 125 -2.77 0.98 -9.05
N ASN A 126 -3.30 -0.20 -9.39
CA ASN A 126 -2.84 -0.99 -10.56
C ASN A 126 -1.32 -1.26 -10.54
N LEU A 127 -0.83 -1.82 -9.43
CA LEU A 127 0.59 -2.12 -9.20
C LEU A 127 0.77 -3.60 -8.87
N LEU A 128 1.94 -4.16 -9.21
CA LEU A 128 2.36 -5.48 -8.76
C LEU A 128 3.59 -5.35 -7.86
N PHE A 129 3.48 -5.79 -6.61
CA PHE A 129 4.61 -5.89 -5.69
C PHE A 129 5.06 -7.34 -5.61
N ASN A 130 6.27 -7.61 -6.08
CA ASN A 130 6.94 -8.90 -5.87
C ASN A 130 7.91 -8.75 -4.70
N GLY A 131 7.61 -9.37 -3.57
CA GLY A 131 8.41 -9.26 -2.36
C GLY A 131 9.76 -9.96 -2.42
N VAL A 132 10.01 -10.86 -3.38
CA VAL A 132 11.29 -11.57 -3.51
C VAL A 132 12.35 -10.64 -4.07
N PHE A 133 13.48 -10.53 -3.36
CA PHE A 133 14.67 -9.85 -3.86
C PHE A 133 15.07 -10.41 -5.23
N ALA A 134 15.43 -9.58 -6.20
CA ALA A 134 15.69 -10.04 -7.56
C ALA A 134 16.85 -11.06 -7.68
N ASP A 135 17.77 -11.07 -6.70
CA ASP A 135 18.82 -12.07 -6.56
C ASP A 135 18.40 -13.33 -5.78
N GLN A 136 17.14 -13.36 -5.31
CA GLN A 136 16.51 -14.44 -4.53
C GLN A 136 17.12 -14.66 -3.15
N SER A 137 17.86 -13.68 -2.61
CA SER A 137 18.47 -13.74 -1.27
C SER A 137 17.44 -13.78 -0.12
N GLY A 138 16.20 -13.36 -0.38
CA GLY A 138 15.13 -13.37 0.59
C GLY A 138 13.89 -12.64 0.10
N THR A 139 13.06 -12.18 1.05
CA THR A 139 11.80 -11.50 0.78
C THR A 139 11.66 -10.25 1.65
N LEU A 140 11.07 -9.19 1.12
CA LEU A 140 10.61 -8.05 1.90
C LEU A 140 9.52 -8.45 2.89
N PHE A 141 9.42 -7.66 3.96
CA PHE A 141 8.49 -7.92 5.03
C PHE A 141 7.03 -7.74 4.58
N GLY A 142 6.79 -6.73 3.71
CA GLY A 142 5.47 -6.36 3.21
C GLY A 142 5.47 -5.24 2.18
N VAL A 143 4.28 -4.74 1.85
CA VAL A 143 4.08 -3.71 0.82
C VAL A 143 4.06 -2.31 1.41
N LEU A 144 3.09 -1.99 2.27
CA LEU A 144 2.85 -0.62 2.74
C LEU A 144 2.73 -0.56 4.26
N CYS A 145 3.49 0.35 4.86
CA CYS A 145 3.35 0.73 6.26
C CYS A 145 2.99 2.20 6.38
N THR A 146 2.04 2.51 7.26
CA THR A 146 1.59 3.89 7.45
C THR A 146 1.94 4.38 8.85
N TYR A 147 2.30 5.66 8.91
CA TYR A 147 2.62 6.40 10.12
C TYR A 147 1.95 7.78 10.07
N GLY A 148 1.92 8.47 11.21
CA GLY A 148 1.28 9.77 11.36
C GLY A 148 -0.16 9.66 11.86
N SER A 149 -0.98 10.67 11.61
CA SER A 149 -2.34 10.74 12.16
C SER A 149 -3.36 11.31 11.18
N GLY A 150 -4.57 10.74 11.15
CA GLY A 150 -5.69 11.26 10.36
C GLY A 150 -5.56 11.02 8.85
N ASN A 151 -4.69 10.10 8.43
CA ASN A 151 -4.41 9.86 7.02
C ASN A 151 -5.53 9.03 6.36
N SER A 152 -5.76 9.27 5.08
CA SER A 152 -6.65 8.47 4.23
C SER A 152 -5.83 7.65 3.23
N ILE A 153 -5.99 6.33 3.25
CA ILE A 153 -5.20 5.37 2.48
C ILE A 153 -6.14 4.57 1.58
N THR A 154 -5.92 4.64 0.27
CA THR A 154 -6.65 3.85 -0.72
C THR A 154 -5.69 2.92 -1.45
N VAL A 155 -6.01 1.63 -1.48
CA VAL A 155 -5.27 0.65 -2.28
C VAL A 155 -6.25 -0.13 -3.13
N ASP A 156 -6.13 0.01 -4.45
CA ASP A 156 -7.07 -0.59 -5.40
C ASP A 156 -6.34 -1.30 -6.55
N HIS A 157 -6.79 -2.51 -6.90
CA HIS A 157 -6.22 -3.28 -8.01
C HIS A 157 -4.71 -3.55 -7.85
N VAL A 158 -4.22 -3.67 -6.62
CA VAL A 158 -2.82 -4.00 -6.32
C VAL A 158 -2.66 -5.50 -6.14
N THR A 159 -1.65 -6.06 -6.80
CA THR A 159 -1.22 -7.43 -6.62
C THR A 159 0.03 -7.47 -5.72
N SER A 160 0.00 -8.26 -4.65
CA SER A 160 1.09 -8.46 -3.69
C SER A 160 1.45 -9.95 -3.68
N VAL A 161 2.70 -10.28 -3.98
CA VAL A 161 3.15 -11.67 -4.10
C VAL A 161 4.47 -11.87 -3.38
N HIS A 162 4.65 -13.03 -2.74
CA HIS A 162 5.89 -13.43 -2.06
C HIS A 162 6.37 -12.54 -0.89
N ASN A 163 5.51 -11.72 -0.30
CA ASN A 163 5.86 -10.95 0.90
C ASN A 163 5.99 -11.87 2.12
N GLN A 164 6.91 -11.54 3.03
CA GLN A 164 7.23 -12.40 4.15
C GLN A 164 6.05 -12.51 5.13
N VAL A 165 5.57 -11.39 5.68
CA VAL A 165 4.75 -11.42 6.91
C VAL A 165 3.37 -10.78 6.74
N ILE A 166 3.29 -9.50 6.37
CA ILE A 166 2.03 -8.75 6.28
C ILE A 166 2.06 -7.91 5.00
N THR A 167 0.92 -7.78 4.31
CA THR A 167 0.84 -6.93 3.11
C THR A 167 0.71 -5.45 3.48
N TYR A 168 -0.27 -5.09 4.33
CA TYR A 168 -0.55 -3.72 4.74
C TYR A 168 -0.56 -3.54 6.26
N PHE A 169 0.14 -2.51 6.75
CA PHE A 169 0.33 -2.22 8.17
C PHE A 169 -0.17 -0.83 8.52
N CYS A 170 -0.98 -0.74 9.56
CA CYS A 170 -1.35 0.52 10.18
C CYS A 170 -0.55 0.73 11.47
N PHE A 171 0.47 1.59 11.46
CA PHE A 171 1.07 2.15 12.67
C PHE A 171 0.57 3.56 12.97
N GLY A 172 -0.04 4.22 11.98
CA GLY A 172 -0.67 5.53 12.12
C GLY A 172 -1.89 5.51 13.04
N GLN A 173 -2.36 6.70 13.38
CA GLN A 173 -3.49 6.92 14.28
C GLN A 173 -4.66 7.53 13.50
N HIS A 174 -5.90 7.18 13.86
CA HIS A 174 -7.11 7.72 13.25
C HIS A 174 -7.13 7.61 11.73
N GLU A 175 -6.60 6.51 11.18
CA GLU A 175 -6.49 6.35 9.74
C GLU A 175 -7.80 5.84 9.12
N ASN A 176 -8.03 6.24 7.87
CA ASN A 176 -9.14 5.79 7.05
C ASN A 176 -8.59 4.92 5.93
N TRP A 177 -8.93 3.63 5.93
CA TRP A 177 -8.43 2.66 4.97
C TRP A 177 -9.52 2.14 4.04
N VAL A 178 -9.21 2.09 2.75
CA VAL A 178 -10.03 1.46 1.72
C VAL A 178 -9.15 0.53 0.89
N LEU A 179 -9.42 -0.78 0.98
CA LEU A 179 -8.69 -1.84 0.28
C LEU A 179 -9.65 -2.59 -0.64
N THR A 180 -9.56 -2.34 -1.94
CA THR A 180 -10.49 -2.92 -2.92
C THR A 180 -9.82 -3.63 -4.08
N ASN A 181 -10.43 -4.71 -4.56
CA ASN A 181 -10.02 -5.41 -5.80
C ASN A 181 -8.54 -5.84 -5.82
N ASN A 182 -7.92 -6.00 -4.65
CA ASN A 182 -6.51 -6.38 -4.55
C ASN A 182 -6.36 -7.90 -4.56
N THR A 183 -5.18 -8.35 -4.93
CA THR A 183 -4.78 -9.76 -4.84
C THR A 183 -3.55 -9.87 -3.96
N ALA A 184 -3.61 -10.67 -2.90
CA ALA A 184 -2.43 -11.01 -2.11
C ALA A 184 -2.27 -12.53 -2.09
N VAL A 185 -1.11 -13.00 -2.52
CA VAL A 185 -0.83 -14.44 -2.65
C VAL A 185 0.57 -14.81 -2.20
N GLN A 186 0.75 -16.07 -1.79
CA GLN A 186 2.05 -16.69 -1.53
C GLN A 186 2.88 -15.98 -0.45
N TYR A 187 2.29 -15.74 0.72
CA TYR A 187 2.95 -15.08 1.85
C TYR A 187 3.07 -16.01 3.07
N THR A 188 4.16 -15.91 3.83
CA THR A 188 4.40 -16.85 4.95
C THR A 188 3.58 -16.54 6.21
N CYS A 189 3.13 -15.27 6.38
CA CYS A 189 2.17 -14.73 7.39
C CYS A 189 2.13 -15.34 8.81
N TYR A 190 3.24 -15.84 9.33
CA TYR A 190 3.30 -16.35 10.70
C TYR A 190 4.68 -16.18 11.35
N PRO A 191 5.12 -14.94 11.61
CA PRO A 191 6.23 -14.70 12.52
C PRO A 191 5.91 -15.23 13.92
N ALA A 192 6.54 -16.34 14.27
CA ALA A 192 6.75 -16.79 15.65
C ALA A 192 5.50 -17.00 16.52
N GLY A 193 4.36 -17.43 15.97
CA GLY A 193 3.24 -17.86 16.82
C GLY A 193 2.16 -16.82 17.09
N MET A 194 2.36 -15.57 16.68
CA MET A 194 1.63 -14.41 17.19
C MET A 194 0.41 -14.03 16.33
N PHE A 195 -0.51 -13.22 16.89
CA PHE A 195 -1.52 -12.46 16.14
C PHE A 195 -0.83 -11.36 15.30
N PHE A 196 0.05 -11.74 14.39
CA PHE A 196 0.94 -10.82 13.68
C PHE A 196 1.19 -11.43 12.31
N GLY A 197 0.59 -10.88 11.26
CA GLY A 197 0.50 -11.56 9.97
C GLY A 197 -0.67 -11.09 9.11
N GLY A 198 -0.60 -11.35 7.81
CA GLY A 198 -1.78 -11.38 6.94
C GLY A 198 -1.84 -10.33 5.84
N PHE A 199 -3.04 -10.13 5.30
CA PHE A 199 -3.32 -9.09 4.33
C PHE A 199 -3.34 -7.70 4.97
N TRP A 200 -3.96 -7.57 6.14
CA TRP A 200 -4.02 -6.31 6.88
C TRP A 200 -3.82 -6.54 8.38
N TRP A 201 -3.04 -5.66 9.01
CA TRP A 201 -2.71 -5.70 10.43
C TRP A 201 -2.74 -4.29 11.06
N GLY A 202 -3.41 -4.15 12.21
CA GLY A 202 -3.38 -2.94 13.03
C GLY A 202 -4.64 -2.71 13.88
N GLY A 203 -4.84 -1.45 14.29
CA GLY A 203 -6.05 -1.01 14.99
C GLY A 203 -6.10 -1.44 16.45
N GLY A 204 -4.99 -1.44 17.18
CA GLY A 204 -4.93 -1.89 18.59
C GLY A 204 -4.62 -0.79 19.61
N GLY A 205 -4.55 0.46 19.18
CA GLY A 205 -4.06 1.56 20.00
C GLY A 205 -2.55 1.50 20.23
N GLY A 206 -2.02 2.59 20.81
CA GLY A 206 -0.59 2.71 21.12
C GLY A 206 0.28 2.46 19.89
N TRP A 207 1.20 1.50 20.00
CA TRP A 207 2.16 1.20 18.94
C TRP A 207 1.57 0.38 17.77
N THR A 208 0.33 -0.09 17.85
CA THR A 208 -0.32 -0.92 16.80
C THR A 208 -1.31 -0.13 15.93
N GLY A 209 -1.26 1.19 16.01
CA GLY A 209 -2.10 2.10 15.24
C GLY A 209 -3.57 2.12 15.66
N THR A 210 -4.32 3.08 15.10
CA THR A 210 -5.79 3.20 15.23
C THR A 210 -6.42 3.58 13.89
N VAL A 211 -7.64 3.11 13.66
CA VAL A 211 -8.41 3.35 12.43
C VAL A 211 -9.78 3.94 12.75
N ASP A 212 -10.20 4.99 12.04
CA ASP A 212 -11.56 5.52 12.14
C ASP A 212 -12.51 4.78 11.17
N ASN A 213 -11.97 4.33 10.04
CA ASN A 213 -12.69 3.52 9.05
C ASN A 213 -11.77 2.48 8.42
N LEU A 214 -12.28 1.25 8.23
CA LEU A 214 -11.60 0.19 7.50
C LEU A 214 -12.60 -0.51 6.57
N GLU A 215 -12.47 -0.27 5.27
CA GLU A 215 -13.20 -1.01 4.23
C GLU A 215 -12.26 -2.00 3.53
N ILE A 216 -12.66 -3.26 3.50
CA ILE A 216 -11.97 -4.32 2.78
C ILE A 216 -13.02 -5.04 1.92
N ARG A 217 -12.93 -4.93 0.60
CA ARG A 217 -13.96 -5.46 -0.31
C ARG A 217 -13.39 -5.97 -1.63
N ASN A 218 -13.93 -7.08 -2.12
CA ASN A 218 -13.54 -7.70 -3.41
C ASN A 218 -12.06 -8.07 -3.53
N ASN A 219 -11.36 -8.35 -2.42
CA ASN A 219 -9.97 -8.77 -2.45
C ASN A 219 -9.86 -10.30 -2.55
N THR A 220 -8.85 -10.77 -3.27
CA THR A 220 -8.43 -12.18 -3.29
C THR A 220 -7.24 -12.37 -2.36
N ILE A 221 -7.37 -13.27 -1.39
CA ILE A 221 -6.35 -13.52 -0.38
C ILE A 221 -6.10 -15.03 -0.35
N GLU A 222 -4.92 -15.46 -0.81
CA GLU A 222 -4.59 -16.88 -0.98
C GLU A 222 -3.24 -17.24 -0.36
N GLY A 223 -3.16 -18.43 0.24
CA GLY A 223 -1.90 -18.94 0.78
C GLY A 223 -1.53 -18.32 2.14
N ALA A 224 -2.52 -17.80 2.88
CA ALA A 224 -2.33 -17.46 4.29
C ALA A 224 -2.10 -18.71 5.14
N HIS A 225 -0.88 -18.88 5.65
CA HIS A 225 -0.61 -19.76 6.79
C HIS A 225 -1.24 -19.25 8.11
N GLY A 226 -1.33 -17.94 8.33
CA GLY A 226 -1.91 -17.30 9.53
C GLY A 226 -3.28 -16.65 9.30
N GLN A 227 -3.64 -15.65 10.10
CA GLN A 227 -4.87 -14.88 9.88
C GLN A 227 -4.70 -13.93 8.68
N ALA A 228 -5.70 -13.88 7.80
CA ALA A 228 -5.76 -12.89 6.71
C ALA A 228 -5.92 -11.46 7.25
N PHE A 229 -6.62 -11.30 8.37
CA PHE A 229 -6.85 -10.01 9.01
C PHE A 229 -6.56 -10.13 10.48
N VAL A 230 -5.72 -9.24 10.99
CA VAL A 230 -5.55 -9.04 12.43
C VAL A 230 -5.96 -7.62 12.74
N ILE A 231 -7.13 -7.51 13.35
CA ILE A 231 -7.72 -6.24 13.77
C ILE A 231 -7.84 -6.31 15.28
N TYR A 232 -7.11 -5.43 15.97
CA TYR A 232 -7.15 -5.36 17.42
C TYR A 232 -8.31 -4.47 17.90
N ASP A 233 -8.44 -4.34 19.22
CA ASP A 233 -9.33 -3.35 19.82
C ASP A 233 -8.75 -1.95 19.61
N ASN A 234 -9.46 -1.12 18.85
CA ASN A 234 -8.99 0.16 18.32
C ASN A 234 -8.47 1.13 19.39
N GLY A 235 -8.79 0.92 20.67
CA GLY A 235 -8.24 1.72 21.78
C GLY A 235 -8.65 3.19 21.73
N THR A 236 -9.41 3.61 20.72
CA THR A 236 -10.06 4.92 20.60
C THR A 236 -11.19 4.96 21.62
N VAL A 237 -10.88 5.43 22.82
CA VAL A 237 -11.90 5.72 23.83
C VAL A 237 -12.69 6.93 23.32
N THR A 238 -13.94 6.71 22.90
CA THR A 238 -14.92 7.78 22.65
C THR A 238 -15.37 8.45 23.94
#